data_AF-G6FYT1-F1
#
_entry.id   AF-G6FYT1-F1
#
_cell.length_a   1.000
_cell.length_b   1.000
_cell.length_c   1.000
_cell.angle_alpha   90.00
_cell.angle_beta   90.00
_cell.angle_gamma   90.00
#
_symmetry.space_group_name_H-M   'P 1'
#
loop_
_entity.id
_entity.type
_entity.pdbx_description
1 polymer ?
#
loop_
_entity_poly.entity_id
_entity_poly.type
_entity_poly.pdbx_seq_one_letter_code
_entity_poly.pdbx_strand_id
1 'polypeptide(L)'
;MTIQLHGFTSSAKRYIQVQSQPHHITGILRKMLCLCGSKYESKLMDTESTYFECEEDGTITFYQALNTDEVQSGIWTYLVYECAESEEKVFRDKFIDTSINYLQKLLAGQKLVQDAVGIYEYLKYKFYESEYLDVILPSDWDNITGKAIANLLLEEFKALNSSSLFAENIGKKYMNTVINKFIQLGREVLETGSTITDFELRQYDVLKNIRIGEIANLIIEHNDYLLWQSSLPSKSKAVEYAFSAALDLICRIN
;
A
#
# COMPACT_ATOMS: atom_id res chain seq x y z
N MET A 1 11.47 -16.20 22.89
CA MET A 1 12.93 -16.18 22.63
C MET A 1 13.22 -15.01 21.72
N THR A 2 14.16 -14.14 22.09
CA THR A 2 14.41 -12.92 21.33
C THR A 2 15.17 -13.23 20.04
N ILE A 3 14.66 -12.75 18.90
CA ILE A 3 15.35 -12.76 17.61
C ILE A 3 16.24 -11.52 17.53
N GLN A 4 17.48 -11.73 17.11
CA GLN A 4 18.35 -10.66 16.65
C GLN A 4 18.44 -10.71 15.12
N LEU A 5 17.91 -9.71 14.43
CA LEU A 5 17.82 -9.64 12.98
C LEU A 5 18.31 -8.27 12.48
N HIS A 6 19.36 -8.26 11.65
CA HIS A 6 19.95 -7.05 11.06
C HIS A 6 20.34 -5.95 12.07
N GLY A 7 20.76 -6.35 13.27
CA GLY A 7 21.11 -5.42 14.36
C GLY A 7 19.93 -5.01 15.24
N PHE A 8 18.71 -5.49 14.95
CA PHE A 8 17.50 -5.22 15.72
C PHE A 8 17.10 -6.43 16.55
N THR A 9 16.54 -6.16 17.72
CA THR A 9 16.13 -7.17 18.70
C THR A 9 14.62 -7.16 18.81
N SER A 10 13.97 -8.31 18.58
CA SER A 10 12.51 -8.45 18.66
C SER A 10 12.09 -9.76 19.32
N SER A 11 10.91 -9.78 19.92
CA SER A 11 10.30 -10.94 20.58
C SER A 11 8.88 -11.13 20.07
N ALA A 12 8.32 -12.34 20.23
CA ALA A 12 6.96 -12.68 19.83
C ALA A 12 6.64 -12.43 18.33
N LYS A 13 7.65 -12.41 17.45
CA LYS A 13 7.47 -12.15 16.00
C LYS A 13 8.02 -13.26 15.10
N ARG A 14 7.33 -13.49 13.98
CA ARG A 14 7.78 -14.29 12.84
C ARG A 14 8.04 -13.40 11.64
N TYR A 15 9.15 -13.65 10.97
CA TYR A 15 9.61 -12.90 9.81
C TYR A 15 9.65 -13.79 8.58
N ILE A 16 8.94 -13.43 7.53
CA ILE A 16 8.98 -14.13 6.24
C ILE A 16 9.57 -13.18 5.20
N GLN A 17 10.74 -13.51 4.66
CA GLN A 17 11.40 -12.65 3.68
C GLN A 17 10.55 -12.57 2.41
N VAL A 18 10.38 -11.36 1.90
CA VAL A 18 9.63 -11.06 0.68
C VAL A 18 10.44 -10.13 -0.21
N GLN A 19 10.10 -10.08 -1.50
CA GLN A 19 10.79 -9.23 -2.46
C GLN A 19 10.61 -7.75 -2.09
N SER A 20 11.72 -7.04 -1.92
CA SER A 20 11.72 -5.60 -1.70
C SER A 20 11.05 -4.88 -2.87
N GLN A 21 10.06 -4.04 -2.55
CA GLN A 21 9.33 -3.22 -3.50
C GLN A 21 9.93 -1.80 -3.54
N PRO A 22 9.71 -1.02 -4.61
CA PRO A 22 10.29 0.32 -4.72
C PRO A 22 9.99 1.23 -3.51
N HIS A 23 8.77 1.17 -2.96
CA HIS A 23 8.38 1.98 -1.79
C HIS A 23 9.10 1.59 -0.50
N HIS A 24 9.53 0.33 -0.37
CA HIS A 24 10.38 -0.09 0.75
C HIS A 24 11.75 0.61 0.69
N ILE A 25 12.33 0.69 -0.52
CA ILE A 25 13.64 1.30 -0.73
C ILE A 25 13.59 2.82 -0.51
N THR A 26 12.54 3.48 -1.00
CA THR A 26 12.35 4.93 -0.75
C THR A 26 12.00 5.21 0.71
N GLY A 27 11.30 4.28 1.39
CA GLY A 27 11.09 4.32 2.84
C GLY A 27 12.41 4.30 3.62
N ILE A 28 13.33 3.40 3.27
CA ILE A 28 14.68 3.37 3.84
C ILE A 28 15.42 4.69 3.62
N LEU A 29 15.44 5.21 2.39
CA LEU A 29 16.09 6.49 2.10
C LEU A 29 15.55 7.62 3.00
N ARG A 30 14.22 7.74 3.12
CA ARG A 30 13.59 8.74 3.98
C ARG A 30 14.03 8.60 5.43
N LYS A 31 14.11 7.37 5.95
CA LYS A 31 14.61 7.12 7.31
C LYS A 31 16.07 7.55 7.47
N MET A 32 16.92 7.26 6.50
CA MET A 32 18.31 7.70 6.52
C MET A 32 18.43 9.24 6.52
N LEU A 33 17.67 9.93 5.65
CA LEU A 33 17.65 11.39 5.58
C LEU A 33 17.14 12.03 6.88
N CYS A 34 16.13 11.44 7.53
CA CYS A 34 15.66 11.88 8.84
C CYS A 34 16.74 11.75 9.92
N LEU A 35 17.55 10.69 9.90
CA LEU A 35 18.59 10.43 10.89
C LEU A 35 19.81 11.34 10.72
N CYS A 36 20.20 11.67 9.48
CA CYS A 36 21.39 12.48 9.22
C CYS A 36 21.16 14.00 9.32
N GLY A 37 19.92 14.48 9.25
CA GLY A 37 19.64 15.91 9.10
C GLY A 37 20.10 16.47 7.75
N SER A 38 19.73 17.71 7.42
CA SER A 38 19.90 18.33 6.09
C SER A 38 21.35 18.60 5.64
N LYS A 39 22.35 17.98 6.26
CA LYS A 39 23.76 18.17 5.92
C LYS A 39 24.44 16.81 5.86
N TYR A 40 25.08 16.57 4.71
CA TYR A 40 26.05 15.50 4.41
C TYR A 40 25.49 14.24 3.74
N GLU A 41 25.29 14.33 2.43
CA GLU A 41 25.14 13.20 1.50
C GLU A 41 26.28 12.16 1.62
N SER A 42 27.49 12.60 2.03
CA SER A 42 28.66 11.72 2.14
C SER A 42 28.76 10.92 3.44
N LYS A 43 27.89 11.15 4.44
CA LYS A 43 27.87 10.38 5.70
C LYS A 43 26.82 9.27 5.73
N LEU A 44 25.86 9.29 4.80
CA LEU A 44 24.72 8.34 4.78
C LEU A 44 25.14 6.88 4.58
N MET A 45 26.23 6.63 3.85
CA MET A 45 26.75 5.27 3.61
C MET A 45 27.60 4.72 4.76
N ASP A 46 28.17 5.61 5.59
CA ASP A 46 28.99 5.24 6.77
C ASP A 46 28.15 5.14 8.04
N THR A 47 26.86 5.52 7.98
CA THR A 47 25.95 5.49 9.12
C THR A 47 25.16 4.19 9.22
N GLU A 48 25.19 3.64 10.43
CA GLU A 48 24.42 2.57 11.07
C GLU A 48 23.21 1.99 10.31
N SER A 49 23.03 0.67 10.44
CA SER A 49 21.85 -0.07 9.99
C SER A 49 20.55 0.64 10.36
N THR A 50 19.59 0.68 9.44
CA THR A 50 18.30 1.34 9.64
C THR A 50 17.16 0.43 9.20
N TYR A 51 15.93 0.80 9.56
CA TYR A 51 14.74 0.08 9.18
C TYR A 51 13.57 1.01 8.87
N PHE A 52 12.69 0.52 8.01
CA PHE A 52 11.45 1.17 7.61
C PHE A 52 10.30 0.18 7.79
N GLU A 53 9.30 0.57 8.57
CA GLU A 53 8.07 -0.19 8.76
C GLU A 53 6.98 0.40 7.85
N CYS A 54 6.29 -0.46 7.11
CA CYS A 54 5.12 -0.10 6.31
C CYS A 54 3.92 -0.82 6.91
N GLU A 55 3.09 -0.10 7.64
CA GLU A 55 1.93 -0.67 8.34
C GLU A 55 0.88 -1.19 7.34
N GLU A 56 0.76 -0.53 6.20
CA GLU A 56 -0.26 -0.79 5.18
C GLU A 56 -0.10 -2.17 4.51
N ASP A 57 1.14 -2.63 4.31
CA ASP A 57 1.43 -3.99 3.82
C ASP A 57 2.03 -4.93 4.88
N GLY A 58 2.15 -4.45 6.13
CA GLY A 58 2.61 -5.23 7.28
C GLY A 58 4.09 -5.65 7.19
N THR A 59 4.90 -4.92 6.43
CA THR A 59 6.30 -5.26 6.20
C THR A 59 7.26 -4.40 7.01
N ILE A 60 8.42 -4.97 7.30
CA ILE A 60 9.58 -4.25 7.81
C ILE A 60 10.74 -4.49 6.86
N THR A 61 11.34 -3.40 6.38
CA THR A 61 12.53 -3.41 5.54
C THR A 61 13.72 -2.98 6.36
N PHE A 62 14.80 -3.74 6.28
CA PHE A 62 16.07 -3.46 6.94
C PHE A 62 17.12 -3.11 5.91
N TYR A 63 17.90 -2.08 6.18
CA TYR A 63 19.18 -1.82 5.54
C TYR A 63 20.29 -2.10 6.54
N GLN A 64 21.28 -2.90 6.14
CA GLN A 64 22.47 -3.15 6.92
C GLN A 64 23.69 -2.65 6.15
N ALA A 65 24.44 -1.72 6.75
CA ALA A 65 25.76 -1.32 6.25
C ALA A 65 26.78 -2.44 6.50
N LEU A 66 27.91 -2.42 5.76
CA LEU A 66 28.99 -3.40 5.89
C LEU A 66 29.39 -3.55 7.37
N ASN A 67 29.23 -4.76 7.90
CA ASN A 67 29.68 -5.08 9.25
C ASN A 67 31.15 -5.53 9.18
N THR A 68 31.91 -5.33 10.26
CA THR A 68 33.33 -5.72 10.35
C THR A 68 33.60 -7.22 10.13
N ASP A 69 32.55 -8.04 10.10
CA ASP A 69 32.58 -9.51 9.99
C ASP A 69 32.21 -10.04 8.59
N GLU A 70 32.67 -9.38 7.51
CA GLU A 70 32.57 -9.84 6.12
C GLU A 70 31.15 -9.93 5.49
N VAL A 71 30.11 -9.47 6.17
CA VAL A 71 28.73 -9.45 5.61
C VAL A 71 28.57 -8.26 4.67
N GLN A 72 28.32 -8.53 3.38
CA GLN A 72 28.02 -7.52 2.38
C GLN A 72 26.80 -6.69 2.78
N SER A 73 26.85 -5.38 2.47
CA SER A 73 25.70 -4.50 2.67
C SER A 73 24.49 -4.99 1.87
N GLY A 74 23.30 -4.81 2.43
CA GLY A 74 22.09 -5.33 1.81
C GLY A 74 20.81 -4.71 2.33
N ILE A 75 19.72 -5.03 1.63
CA ILE A 75 18.36 -4.69 2.00
C ILE A 75 17.52 -5.96 2.07
N TRP A 76 16.78 -6.11 3.17
CA TRP A 76 15.88 -7.24 3.39
C TRP A 76 14.51 -6.76 3.83
N THR A 77 13.48 -7.07 3.06
CA THR A 77 12.08 -6.88 3.47
C THR A 77 11.52 -8.18 4.05
N TYR A 78 10.80 -8.06 5.15
CA TYR A 78 10.08 -9.16 5.77
C TYR A 78 8.61 -8.79 6.00
N LEU A 79 7.72 -9.73 5.71
CA LEU A 79 6.36 -9.72 6.25
C LEU A 79 6.39 -10.19 7.70
N VAL A 80 5.74 -9.45 8.59
CA VAL A 80 5.84 -9.66 10.04
C VAL A 80 4.52 -10.13 10.61
N TYR A 81 4.58 -11.21 11.40
CA TYR A 81 3.42 -11.76 12.12
C TYR A 81 3.73 -11.86 13.60
N GLU A 82 2.75 -11.53 14.43
CA GLU A 82 2.79 -11.83 15.85
C GLU A 82 2.66 -13.35 16.07
N CYS A 83 3.37 -13.88 17.07
CA CYS A 83 3.34 -15.28 17.47
C CYS A 83 3.53 -15.41 18.99
N ALA A 84 3.24 -16.59 19.55
CA ALA A 84 3.48 -16.82 20.97
C ALA A 84 4.99 -16.74 21.29
N GLU A 85 5.32 -16.38 22.52
CA GLU A 85 6.70 -16.49 23.00
C GLU A 85 7.20 -17.92 22.81
N SER A 86 8.44 -18.08 22.35
CA SER A 86 9.10 -19.33 21.93
C SER A 86 8.76 -19.85 20.53
N GLU A 87 7.84 -19.20 19.82
CA GLU A 87 7.51 -19.51 18.43
C GLU A 87 8.17 -18.59 17.39
N GLU A 88 9.06 -17.72 17.84
CA GLU A 88 9.74 -16.75 17.00
C GLU A 88 10.61 -17.44 15.95
N LYS A 89 10.49 -17.03 14.67
CA LYS A 89 11.25 -17.62 13.57
C LYS A 89 11.50 -16.65 12.43
N VAL A 90 12.64 -16.79 11.76
CA VAL A 90 12.99 -16.07 10.53
C VAL A 90 13.07 -17.05 9.37
N PHE A 91 12.29 -16.80 8.32
CA PHE A 91 12.30 -17.54 7.06
C PHE A 91 12.96 -16.68 6.00
N ARG A 92 14.16 -17.08 5.56
CA ARG A 92 14.92 -16.39 4.51
C ARG A 92 14.82 -17.14 3.19
N ASP A 93 14.73 -16.39 2.11
CA ASP A 93 14.78 -16.89 0.75
C ASP A 93 16.05 -16.39 0.08
N LYS A 94 16.87 -17.33 -0.41
CA LYS A 94 18.16 -17.05 -1.06
C LYS A 94 17.99 -16.51 -2.48
N PHE A 95 16.81 -16.65 -3.08
CA PHE A 95 16.52 -16.20 -4.43
C PHE A 95 16.03 -14.74 -4.49
N ILE A 96 15.72 -14.14 -3.33
CA ILE A 96 15.34 -12.73 -3.24
C ILE A 96 16.59 -11.86 -3.38
N ASP A 97 16.52 -10.88 -4.28
CA ASP A 97 17.60 -9.90 -4.44
C ASP A 97 17.66 -8.98 -3.20
N THR A 98 18.80 -8.99 -2.53
CA THR A 98 19.10 -8.16 -1.36
C THR A 98 20.10 -7.06 -1.68
N SER A 99 20.38 -6.80 -2.96
CA SER A 99 21.33 -5.78 -3.40
C SER A 99 20.86 -4.37 -3.04
N ILE A 100 21.82 -3.47 -2.86
CA ILE A 100 21.57 -2.05 -2.57
C ILE A 100 21.50 -1.19 -3.84
N ASN A 101 21.42 -1.81 -5.03
CA ASN A 101 21.52 -1.11 -6.31
C ASN A 101 20.47 0.01 -6.47
N TYR A 102 19.23 -0.26 -6.08
CA TYR A 102 18.15 0.73 -6.12
C TYR A 102 18.37 1.87 -5.13
N LEU A 103 18.89 1.57 -3.94
CA LEU A 103 19.23 2.59 -2.95
C LEU A 103 20.41 3.45 -3.42
N GLN A 104 21.41 2.86 -4.07
CA GLN A 104 22.53 3.61 -4.66
C GLN A 104 22.06 4.58 -5.75
N LYS A 105 21.10 4.19 -6.59
CA LYS A 105 20.48 5.09 -7.58
C LYS A 105 19.83 6.29 -6.89
N LEU A 106 19.04 6.03 -5.85
CA LEU A 106 18.39 7.08 -5.06
C LEU A 106 19.39 8.05 -4.43
N LEU A 107 20.46 7.53 -3.82
CA LEU A 107 21.52 8.33 -3.20
C LEU A 107 22.34 9.12 -4.23
N ALA A 108 22.38 8.67 -5.49
CA ALA A 108 22.95 9.44 -6.61
C ALA A 108 21.98 10.50 -7.17
N GLY A 109 20.84 10.74 -6.52
CA GLY A 109 19.83 11.71 -6.95
C GLY A 109 18.93 11.23 -8.10
N GLN A 110 19.00 9.95 -8.46
CA GLN A 110 18.11 9.37 -9.48
C GLN A 110 16.82 8.89 -8.84
N LYS A 111 15.68 9.15 -9.49
CA LYS A 111 14.41 8.56 -9.07
C LYS A 111 14.31 7.11 -9.51
N LEU A 112 13.58 6.31 -8.75
CA LEU A 112 13.16 4.99 -9.20
C LEU A 112 12.00 5.16 -10.17
N VAL A 113 12.17 4.67 -11.40
CA VAL A 113 11.11 4.65 -12.41
C VAL A 113 10.49 3.26 -12.39
N GLN A 114 9.17 3.19 -12.20
CA GLN A 114 8.43 1.94 -12.15
C GLN A 114 7.36 1.91 -13.24
N ASP A 115 7.57 1.06 -14.23
CA ASP A 115 6.59 0.73 -15.26
C ASP A 115 5.58 -0.26 -14.67
N ALA A 116 4.32 0.15 -14.55
CA ALA A 116 3.27 -0.74 -14.10
C ALA A 116 2.81 -1.64 -15.26
N VAL A 117 2.73 -2.94 -15.02
CA VAL A 117 2.24 -3.93 -16.00
C VAL A 117 0.73 -3.77 -16.21
N GLY A 118 0.00 -3.30 -15.20
CA GLY A 118 -1.43 -3.07 -15.28
C GLY A 118 -1.93 -2.05 -14.27
N ILE A 119 -3.18 -1.61 -14.46
CA ILE A 119 -3.75 -0.50 -13.69
C ILE A 119 -3.78 -0.79 -12.18
N TYR A 120 -4.01 -2.03 -11.75
CA TYR A 120 -4.00 -2.37 -10.33
C TYR A 120 -2.61 -2.17 -9.70
N GLU A 121 -1.56 -2.60 -10.40
CA GLU A 121 -0.17 -2.40 -9.97
C GLU A 121 0.18 -0.91 -9.97
N TYR A 122 -0.26 -0.16 -10.98
CA TYR A 122 -0.13 1.30 -11.02
C TYR A 122 -0.74 1.96 -9.78
N LEU A 123 -1.98 1.59 -9.42
CA LEU A 123 -2.65 2.12 -8.23
C LEU A 123 -1.85 1.81 -6.95
N LYS A 124 -1.33 0.59 -6.83
CA LYS A 124 -0.51 0.18 -5.68
C LYS A 124 0.77 1.01 -5.57
N TYR A 125 1.53 1.17 -6.67
CA TYR A 125 2.75 1.98 -6.62
C TYR A 125 2.46 3.47 -6.45
N LYS A 126 1.40 3.99 -7.09
CA LYS A 126 0.98 5.39 -6.95
C LYS A 126 0.49 5.73 -5.56
N PHE A 127 -0.11 4.77 -4.86
CA PHE A 127 -0.48 4.95 -3.45
C PHE A 127 0.75 5.28 -2.59
N TYR A 128 1.89 4.66 -2.87
CA TYR A 128 3.17 4.92 -2.20
C TYR A 128 4.08 5.90 -2.97
N GLU A 129 3.55 6.64 -3.94
CA GLU A 129 4.34 7.60 -4.70
C GLU A 129 4.97 8.64 -3.76
N SER A 130 6.23 8.95 -4.04
CA SER A 130 7.02 9.95 -3.32
C SER A 130 7.89 10.69 -4.32
N GLU A 131 8.58 11.74 -3.88
CA GLU A 131 9.52 12.47 -4.73
C GLU A 131 10.64 11.59 -5.32
N TYR A 132 10.84 10.39 -4.77
CA TYR A 132 11.86 9.42 -5.15
C TYR A 132 11.35 8.28 -6.04
N LEU A 133 10.05 8.21 -6.32
CA LEU A 133 9.42 7.15 -7.11
C LEU A 133 8.53 7.78 -8.19
N ASP A 134 8.89 7.59 -9.45
CA ASP A 134 8.04 7.95 -10.59
C ASP A 134 7.34 6.69 -11.10
N VAL A 135 6.01 6.69 -11.05
CA VAL A 135 5.20 5.55 -11.52
C VAL A 135 4.56 5.86 -12.86
N ILE A 136 4.86 5.03 -13.86
CA ILE A 136 4.37 5.18 -15.23
C ILE A 136 3.07 4.38 -15.39
N LEU A 137 2.07 5.04 -15.99
CA LEU A 137 0.77 4.45 -16.27
C LEU A 137 0.88 3.42 -17.40
N PRO A 138 0.18 2.27 -17.33
CA PRO A 138 0.18 1.29 -18.41
C PRO A 138 -0.29 1.90 -19.73
N SER A 139 0.28 1.45 -20.85
CA SER A 139 0.03 2.05 -22.17
C SER A 139 -1.43 1.99 -22.63
N ASP A 140 -2.19 0.97 -22.20
CA ASP A 140 -3.63 0.84 -22.46
C ASP A 140 -4.48 1.92 -21.75
N TRP A 141 -3.92 2.59 -20.73
CA TRP A 141 -4.55 3.69 -20.00
C TRP A 141 -3.93 5.06 -20.32
N ASP A 142 -2.83 5.11 -21.09
CA ASP A 142 -2.05 6.33 -21.38
C ASP A 142 -2.70 7.21 -22.47
N ASN A 143 -3.97 7.56 -22.27
CA ASN A 143 -4.70 8.56 -23.04
C ASN A 143 -5.45 9.51 -22.09
N ILE A 144 -6.03 10.59 -22.62
CA ILE A 144 -6.65 11.64 -21.79
C ILE A 144 -7.75 11.07 -20.87
N THR A 145 -8.65 10.25 -21.42
CA THR A 145 -9.73 9.61 -20.66
C THR A 145 -9.19 8.59 -19.66
N GLY A 146 -8.24 7.76 -20.07
CA GLY A 146 -7.64 6.72 -19.23
C GLY A 146 -6.90 7.30 -18.03
N LYS A 147 -6.16 8.41 -18.22
CA LYS A 147 -5.54 9.16 -17.13
C LYS A 147 -6.57 9.70 -16.14
N ALA A 148 -7.68 10.24 -16.66
CA ALA A 148 -8.73 10.79 -15.81
C ALA A 148 -9.43 9.69 -14.99
N ILE A 149 -9.73 8.54 -15.60
CA ILE A 149 -10.29 7.38 -14.90
C ILE A 149 -9.27 6.81 -13.89
N ALA A 150 -8.00 6.68 -14.25
CA ALA A 150 -6.94 6.21 -13.35
C ALA A 150 -6.81 7.10 -12.10
N ASN A 151 -6.95 8.41 -12.25
CA ASN A 151 -6.97 9.34 -11.12
C ASN A 151 -8.20 9.12 -10.21
N LEU A 152 -9.39 8.90 -10.77
CA LEU A 152 -10.58 8.56 -9.97
C LEU A 152 -10.41 7.23 -9.24
N LEU A 153 -9.89 6.20 -9.92
CA LEU A 153 -9.56 4.92 -9.31
C LEU A 153 -8.53 5.05 -8.18
N LEU A 154 -7.57 5.97 -8.31
CA LEU A 154 -6.58 6.24 -7.28
C LEU A 154 -7.19 6.88 -6.03
N GLU A 155 -8.11 7.84 -6.19
CA GLU A 155 -8.80 8.44 -5.04
C GLU A 155 -9.70 7.41 -4.33
N GLU A 156 -10.38 6.54 -5.08
CA GLU A 156 -11.12 5.39 -4.53
C GLU A 156 -10.18 4.44 -3.75
N PHE A 157 -9.05 4.08 -4.36
CA PHE A 157 -8.07 3.18 -3.76
C PHE A 157 -7.48 3.78 -2.47
N LYS A 158 -7.12 5.06 -2.47
CA LYS A 158 -6.59 5.76 -1.29
C LYS A 158 -7.60 5.79 -0.14
N ALA A 159 -8.85 6.17 -0.42
CA ALA A 159 -9.88 6.28 0.61
C ALA A 159 -10.24 4.92 1.24
N LEU A 160 -10.23 3.85 0.44
CA LEU A 160 -10.45 2.50 0.95
C LEU A 160 -9.26 2.03 1.79
N ASN A 161 -8.01 2.29 1.37
CA ASN A 161 -6.82 1.88 2.14
C ASN A 161 -6.54 2.76 3.37
N SER A 162 -7.13 3.96 3.49
CA SER A 162 -6.89 4.86 4.62
C SER A 162 -7.68 4.52 5.89
N SER A 163 -8.68 3.64 5.80
CA SER A 163 -9.52 3.27 6.96
C SER A 163 -9.24 1.84 7.41
N SER A 164 -9.00 1.68 8.72
CA SER A 164 -8.73 0.38 9.36
C SER A 164 -9.87 -0.62 9.17
N LEU A 165 -11.11 -0.15 9.07
CA LEU A 165 -12.30 -0.96 8.77
C LEU A 165 -12.11 -1.78 7.48
N PHE A 166 -11.54 -1.17 6.43
CA PHE A 166 -11.33 -1.86 5.16
C PHE A 166 -10.07 -2.73 5.16
N ALA A 167 -9.22 -2.65 6.21
CA ALA A 167 -8.09 -3.54 6.40
C ALA A 167 -8.47 -4.91 7.02
N GLU A 168 -9.68 -5.03 7.55
CA GLU A 168 -10.23 -6.31 8.02
C GLU A 168 -10.61 -7.24 6.88
N ASN A 169 -10.81 -8.54 7.17
CA ASN A 169 -11.08 -9.54 6.13
C ASN A 169 -12.30 -9.21 5.25
N ILE A 170 -13.42 -8.80 5.88
CA ILE A 170 -14.63 -8.39 5.15
C ILE A 170 -14.39 -7.10 4.37
N GLY A 171 -13.72 -6.13 5.00
CA GLY A 171 -13.27 -4.88 4.41
C GLY A 171 -12.41 -5.06 3.15
N LYS A 172 -11.37 -5.89 3.24
CA LYS A 172 -10.44 -6.23 2.15
C LYS A 172 -11.17 -6.88 0.99
N LYS A 173 -12.11 -7.80 1.29
CA LYS A 173 -12.93 -8.46 0.26
C LYS A 173 -13.83 -7.46 -0.46
N TYR A 174 -14.45 -6.54 0.27
CA TYR A 174 -15.25 -5.45 -0.31
C TYR A 174 -14.39 -4.55 -1.20
N MET A 175 -13.27 -4.04 -0.66
CA MET A 175 -12.32 -3.19 -1.39
C MET A 175 -11.85 -3.85 -2.69
N ASN A 176 -11.37 -5.10 -2.63
CA ASN A 176 -10.92 -5.82 -3.82
C ASN A 176 -12.04 -5.99 -4.86
N THR A 177 -13.27 -6.28 -4.41
CA THR A 177 -14.42 -6.44 -5.31
C THR A 177 -14.77 -5.12 -6.00
N VAL A 178 -14.81 -4.02 -5.26
CA VAL A 178 -15.09 -2.67 -5.77
C VAL A 178 -14.03 -2.26 -6.78
N ILE A 179 -12.75 -2.29 -6.39
CA ILE A 179 -11.64 -1.82 -7.24
C ILE A 179 -11.57 -2.64 -8.52
N ASN A 180 -11.71 -3.97 -8.47
CA ASN A 180 -11.71 -4.80 -9.66
C ASN A 180 -12.88 -4.49 -10.61
N LYS A 181 -14.09 -4.27 -10.06
CA LYS A 181 -15.25 -3.91 -10.89
C LYS A 181 -15.15 -2.50 -11.46
N PHE A 182 -14.58 -1.55 -10.73
CA PHE A 182 -14.32 -0.21 -11.26
C PHE A 182 -13.22 -0.22 -12.32
N ILE A 183 -12.16 -1.01 -12.16
CA ILE A 183 -11.16 -1.23 -13.20
C ILE A 183 -11.81 -1.82 -14.45
N GLN A 184 -12.68 -2.83 -14.30
CA GLN A 184 -13.41 -3.41 -15.43
C GLN A 184 -14.29 -2.37 -16.13
N LEU A 185 -15.05 -1.58 -15.38
CA LEU A 185 -15.86 -0.49 -15.92
C LEU A 185 -14.99 0.54 -16.67
N GLY A 186 -13.82 0.88 -16.12
CA GLY A 186 -12.87 1.78 -16.76
C GLY A 186 -12.38 1.24 -18.10
N ARG A 187 -12.06 -0.07 -18.18
CA ARG A 187 -11.70 -0.72 -19.44
C ARG A 187 -12.83 -0.67 -20.44
N GLU A 188 -14.06 -0.98 -20.04
CA GLU A 188 -15.24 -0.90 -20.91
C GLU A 188 -15.40 0.51 -21.50
N VAL A 189 -15.27 1.55 -20.68
CA VAL A 189 -15.37 2.95 -21.12
C VAL A 189 -14.28 3.33 -22.11
N LEU A 190 -13.05 2.85 -21.90
CA LEU A 190 -11.94 3.08 -22.83
C LEU A 190 -12.13 2.33 -24.15
N GLU A 191 -12.62 1.10 -24.10
CA GLU A 191 -12.89 0.29 -25.29
C GLU A 191 -14.05 0.85 -26.14
N THR A 192 -15.09 1.41 -25.51
CA THR A 192 -16.23 2.02 -26.22
C THR A 192 -15.98 3.46 -26.67
N GLY A 193 -14.87 4.08 -26.27
CA GLY A 193 -14.58 5.49 -26.53
C GLY A 193 -15.53 6.45 -25.79
N SER A 194 -16.11 6.01 -24.68
CA SER A 194 -17.01 6.80 -23.85
C SER A 194 -16.27 7.83 -23.00
N THR A 195 -17.01 8.71 -22.34
CA THR A 195 -16.44 9.82 -21.57
C THR A 195 -16.19 9.44 -20.11
N ILE A 196 -15.40 10.26 -19.40
CA ILE A 196 -15.25 10.15 -17.94
C ILE A 196 -16.60 10.27 -17.21
N THR A 197 -17.53 11.09 -17.72
CA THR A 197 -18.86 11.25 -17.12
C THR A 197 -19.64 9.95 -17.17
N ASP A 198 -19.52 9.18 -18.25
CA ASP A 198 -20.16 7.86 -18.38
C ASP A 198 -19.60 6.87 -17.35
N PHE A 199 -18.29 6.90 -17.11
CA PHE A 199 -17.65 6.12 -16.04
C PHE A 199 -18.26 6.49 -14.68
N GLU A 200 -18.30 7.77 -14.36
CA GLU A 200 -18.78 8.26 -13.06
C GLU A 200 -20.25 7.93 -12.78
N LEU A 201 -21.11 8.01 -13.79
CA LEU A 201 -22.53 7.68 -13.67
C LEU A 201 -22.74 6.17 -13.46
N ARG A 202 -21.99 5.34 -14.18
CA ARG A 202 -22.12 3.87 -14.11
C ARG A 202 -21.50 3.26 -12.85
N GLN A 203 -20.67 3.99 -12.11
CA GLN A 203 -20.09 3.50 -10.84
C GLN A 203 -21.19 3.11 -9.82
N TYR A 204 -22.29 3.85 -9.74
CA TYR A 204 -23.36 3.54 -8.80
C TYR A 204 -24.09 2.24 -9.15
N ASP A 205 -24.28 1.96 -10.45
CA ASP A 205 -24.85 0.69 -10.91
C ASP A 205 -23.93 -0.48 -10.62
N VAL A 206 -22.61 -0.28 -10.70
CA VAL A 206 -21.64 -1.29 -10.27
C VAL A 206 -21.78 -1.58 -8.77
N LEU A 207 -21.86 -0.53 -7.94
CA LEU A 207 -21.96 -0.66 -6.47
C LEU A 207 -23.24 -1.38 -6.04
N LYS A 208 -24.40 -1.09 -6.68
CA LYS A 208 -25.66 -1.82 -6.42
C LYS A 208 -25.57 -3.33 -6.62
N ASN A 209 -24.67 -3.77 -7.51
CA ASN A 209 -24.46 -5.18 -7.82
C ASN A 209 -23.42 -5.85 -6.92
N ILE A 210 -22.87 -5.13 -5.94
CA ILE A 210 -21.94 -5.67 -4.94
C ILE A 210 -22.74 -6.07 -3.69
N ARG A 211 -22.36 -7.19 -3.08
CA ARG A 211 -22.94 -7.61 -1.79
C ARG A 211 -22.53 -6.63 -0.70
N ILE A 212 -23.45 -5.74 -0.33
CA ILE A 212 -23.19 -4.66 0.63
C ILE A 212 -23.45 -5.04 2.09
N GLY A 213 -24.27 -6.08 2.34
CA GLY A 213 -24.71 -6.44 3.69
C GLY A 213 -23.57 -6.81 4.65
N GLU A 214 -22.55 -7.54 4.17
CA GLU A 214 -21.41 -7.95 5.01
C GLU A 214 -20.63 -6.73 5.53
N ILE A 215 -20.30 -5.77 4.64
CA ILE A 215 -19.55 -4.58 5.03
C ILE A 215 -20.41 -3.58 5.82
N ALA A 216 -21.70 -3.46 5.50
CA ALA A 216 -22.61 -2.61 6.24
C ALA A 216 -22.79 -3.10 7.68
N ASN A 217 -22.92 -4.42 7.89
CA ASN A 217 -22.94 -5.01 9.23
C ASN A 217 -21.62 -4.77 9.97
N LEU A 218 -20.47 -4.92 9.30
CA LEU A 218 -19.17 -4.63 9.92
C LEU A 218 -19.07 -3.17 10.42
N ILE A 219 -19.57 -2.22 9.64
CA ILE A 219 -19.63 -0.80 10.03
C ILE A 219 -20.52 -0.63 11.27
N ILE A 220 -21.66 -1.32 11.32
CA ILE A 220 -22.59 -1.29 12.47
C ILE A 220 -22.00 -2.01 13.69
N GLU A 221 -21.20 -3.06 13.53
CA GLU A 221 -20.54 -3.73 14.65
C GLU A 221 -19.52 -2.83 15.33
N HIS A 222 -18.81 -2.00 14.56
CA HIS A 222 -17.89 -1.00 15.11
C HIS A 222 -18.61 0.19 15.73
N ASN A 223 -19.73 0.64 15.13
CA ASN A 223 -20.59 1.77 15.52
C ASN A 223 -19.92 2.87 16.36
N ASP A 224 -18.80 3.39 15.87
CA ASP A 224 -18.05 4.46 16.53
C ASP A 224 -18.22 5.76 15.75
N TYR A 225 -18.78 6.79 16.37
CA TYR A 225 -18.92 8.11 15.78
C TYR A 225 -17.60 8.65 15.17
N LEU A 226 -16.45 8.34 15.78
CA LEU A 226 -15.14 8.74 15.25
C LEU A 226 -14.83 8.06 13.90
N LEU A 227 -15.27 6.82 13.70
CA LEU A 227 -15.16 6.11 12.42
C LEU A 227 -16.00 6.81 11.35
N TRP A 228 -17.25 7.19 11.67
CA TRP A 228 -18.12 7.91 10.75
C TRP A 228 -17.54 9.29 10.38
N GLN A 229 -17.05 10.03 11.39
CA GLN A 229 -16.48 11.36 11.19
C GLN A 229 -15.17 11.34 10.38
N SER A 230 -14.33 10.31 10.57
CA SER A 230 -13.08 10.16 9.83
C SER A 230 -13.28 9.60 8.41
N SER A 231 -14.36 8.87 8.17
CA SER A 231 -14.64 8.24 6.88
C SER A 231 -15.52 9.09 5.96
N LEU A 232 -16.24 10.09 6.47
CA LEU A 232 -17.17 10.93 5.71
C LEU A 232 -16.96 12.44 5.97
N PRO A 233 -17.14 13.31 4.96
CA PRO A 233 -17.41 12.99 3.55
C PRO A 233 -16.19 12.37 2.88
N SER A 234 -16.40 11.47 1.92
CA SER A 234 -15.32 10.78 1.22
C SER A 234 -15.28 11.18 -0.25
N LYS A 235 -14.10 11.22 -0.85
CA LYS A 235 -13.99 11.27 -2.31
C LYS A 235 -14.32 9.92 -2.97
N SER A 236 -14.44 8.85 -2.18
CA SER A 236 -14.77 7.52 -2.65
C SER A 236 -16.27 7.26 -2.60
N LYS A 237 -16.86 7.02 -3.77
CA LYS A 237 -18.27 6.60 -3.90
C LYS A 237 -18.49 5.25 -3.21
N ALA A 238 -17.50 4.37 -3.21
CA ALA A 238 -17.60 3.07 -2.57
C ALA A 238 -17.63 3.15 -1.04
N VAL A 239 -16.86 4.06 -0.44
CA VAL A 239 -16.91 4.35 1.00
C VAL A 239 -18.27 4.94 1.35
N GLU A 240 -18.70 6.01 0.66
CA GLU A 240 -20.00 6.64 0.92
C GLU A 240 -21.17 5.65 0.78
N TYR A 241 -21.13 4.78 -0.24
CA TYR A 241 -22.14 3.76 -0.44
C TYR A 241 -22.21 2.73 0.70
N ALA A 242 -21.06 2.27 1.22
CA ALA A 242 -21.02 1.34 2.34
C ALA A 242 -21.60 1.93 3.62
N PHE A 243 -21.23 3.18 3.95
CA PHE A 243 -21.76 3.88 5.11
C PHE A 243 -23.24 4.24 4.95
N SER A 244 -23.69 4.62 3.76
CA SER A 244 -25.11 4.84 3.47
C SER A 244 -25.92 3.55 3.66
N ALA A 245 -25.41 2.41 3.21
CA ALA A 245 -26.08 1.13 3.41
C ALA A 245 -26.14 0.72 4.89
N ALA A 246 -25.08 1.00 5.67
CA ALA A 246 -25.08 0.80 7.11
C ALA A 246 -26.14 1.68 7.81
N LEU A 247 -26.23 2.95 7.43
CA LEU A 247 -27.23 3.87 7.96
C LEU A 247 -28.66 3.40 7.65
N ASP A 248 -28.91 2.98 6.41
CA ASP A 248 -30.21 2.45 5.99
C ASP A 248 -30.60 1.20 6.79
N LEU A 249 -29.65 0.34 7.14
CA LEU A 249 -29.90 -0.83 7.99
C LEU A 249 -30.22 -0.42 9.43
N ILE A 250 -29.49 0.54 10.02
CA ILE A 250 -29.78 1.07 11.36
C ILE A 250 -31.20 1.64 11.41
N CYS A 251 -31.58 2.44 10.42
CA CYS A 251 -32.91 3.05 10.33
C CYS A 251 -34.06 2.04 10.16
N ARG A 252 -33.78 0.81 9.73
CA ARG A 252 -34.79 -0.27 9.59
C ARG A 252 -34.90 -1.17 10.82
N ILE A 253 -33.90 -1.13 11.71
CA ILE A 253 -33.88 -1.91 12.96
C ILE A 253 -34.61 -1.16 14.09
N ASN A 254 -34.66 0.18 14.01
CA ASN A 254 -35.45 1.06 14.89
C ASN A 254 -36.91 1.18 14.43
#